data_AF-A0A1H5QJ79-F1
#
_entry.id   AF-A0A1H5QJ79-F1
#
_cell.length_a   1.000
_cell.length_b   1.000
_cell.length_c   1.000
_cell.angle_alpha   90.00
_cell.angle_beta   90.00
_cell.angle_gamma   90.00
#
_symmetry.space_group_name_H-M   'P 1'
#
loop_
_entity.id
_entity.type
_entity.pdbx_description
1 polymer ?
#
loop_
_entity_poly.entity_id
_entity_poly.type
_entity_poly.pdbx_seq_one_letter_code
_entity_poly.pdbx_strand_id
1 'polypeptide(L)'
;MSEPGDRPGGDGPNGAPPPGPGYGGAPHYPQQPHQQGFQYPRWQPPVPPKKTSPAAVVLISGSVVVVVVMALAFLAWGYPGFLRDDDVKSAIGTGPPPSPPSTTTTAPSAAYTLPSNGRARMPQRPKPLADPVTCAFTPDPASPAPKKVAPPPDGPAPSSGTVPVRLATSAGAIGLTLDRALAPCTVVNFLSLVKQGFYDGTSCHRLSVTSGLQMLQCGDPVGDGTGGPGYTIRDEVFPELTYGRGILAMAKSAEPDSGGSQFFLVFGDTRISPEYTVFGSIDDAGLGVLDDVARGGIDPAKPGIGDGSGPPKVPVTCTQVTTP
;
A
#
# COMPACT_ATOMS: atom_id res chain seq x y z
N MET A 1 -22.01 96.66 -3.92
CA MET A 1 -22.50 95.70 -2.92
C MET A 1 -21.70 94.42 -3.11
N SER A 2 -20.97 93.85 -2.17
CA SER A 2 -20.17 94.31 -1.03
C SER A 2 -19.16 93.18 -0.83
N GLU A 3 -17.94 93.54 -0.46
CA GLU A 3 -16.85 92.61 -0.12
C GLU A 3 -16.87 92.35 1.41
N PRO A 4 -15.87 91.70 2.05
CA PRO A 4 -15.85 90.31 2.54
C PRO A 4 -15.84 90.19 4.10
N GLY A 5 -15.75 88.96 4.66
CA GLY A 5 -15.61 88.76 6.12
C GLY A 5 -15.16 87.35 6.58
N ASP A 6 -14.17 87.38 7.48
CA ASP A 6 -13.38 86.37 8.21
C ASP A 6 -14.06 85.19 8.97
N ARG A 7 -13.34 84.03 9.01
CA ARG A 7 -12.89 83.10 10.11
C ARG A 7 -13.82 82.74 11.32
N PRO A 8 -13.61 81.64 12.11
CA PRO A 8 -12.33 80.96 12.43
C PRO A 8 -12.35 79.41 12.53
N GLY A 9 -11.16 78.85 12.81
CA GLY A 9 -10.93 77.42 13.02
C GLY A 9 -11.29 76.90 14.42
N GLY A 10 -11.26 75.58 14.53
CA GLY A 10 -11.43 74.82 15.77
C GLY A 10 -10.76 73.47 15.68
N ASP A 11 -9.64 73.34 16.40
CA ASP A 11 -8.98 72.08 16.73
C ASP A 11 -9.92 71.17 17.54
N GLY A 12 -9.93 69.88 17.22
CA GLY A 12 -10.62 68.83 17.97
C GLY A 12 -9.88 67.49 17.84
N PRO A 13 -9.67 66.76 18.94
CA PRO A 13 -8.53 65.84 19.08
C PRO A 13 -8.79 64.42 18.56
N ASN A 14 -7.69 63.72 18.29
CA ASN A 14 -7.57 62.28 18.07
C ASN A 14 -8.40 61.47 19.09
N GLY A 15 -9.55 60.94 18.64
CA GLY A 15 -10.32 59.93 19.35
C GLY A 15 -10.02 58.54 18.79
N ALA A 16 -9.25 57.75 19.54
CA ALA A 16 -9.08 56.33 19.26
C ALA A 16 -10.44 55.60 19.36
N PRO A 17 -10.72 54.59 18.51
CA PRO A 17 -11.93 53.78 18.64
C PRO A 17 -11.91 52.98 19.95
N PRO A 18 -13.09 52.66 20.52
CA PRO A 18 -13.20 51.95 21.79
C PRO A 18 -12.59 50.55 21.71
N PRO A 19 -12.05 50.01 22.83
CA PRO A 19 -11.54 48.64 22.86
C PRO A 19 -12.69 47.66 22.61
N GLY A 20 -12.50 46.78 21.62
CA GLY A 20 -13.42 45.67 21.36
C GLY A 20 -13.55 44.74 22.58
N PRO A 21 -14.65 43.99 22.69
CA PRO A 21 -14.85 43.06 23.79
C PRO A 21 -13.71 42.04 23.83
N GLY A 22 -13.14 41.88 25.02
CA GLY A 22 -12.00 41.02 25.28
C GLY A 22 -12.23 39.59 24.80
N TYR A 23 -11.22 39.05 24.12
CA TYR A 23 -11.09 37.62 23.83
C TYR A 23 -10.95 36.86 25.15
N GLY A 24 -12.09 36.47 25.72
CA GLY A 24 -12.17 35.48 26.78
C GLY A 24 -12.01 34.09 26.19
N GLY A 25 -10.95 33.40 26.61
CA GLY A 25 -10.87 31.93 26.70
C GLY A 25 -10.99 31.16 25.39
N ALA A 26 -9.86 30.79 24.79
CA ALA A 26 -9.81 29.63 23.91
C ALA A 26 -10.34 28.40 24.69
N PRO A 27 -11.24 27.58 24.13
CA PRO A 27 -11.59 26.33 24.76
C PRO A 27 -10.34 25.45 24.86
N HIS A 28 -9.96 25.12 26.10
CA HIS A 28 -8.98 24.08 26.38
C HIS A 28 -9.49 22.76 25.80
N TYR A 29 -9.00 22.40 24.62
CA TYR A 29 -9.08 21.02 24.16
C TYR A 29 -8.20 20.16 25.07
N PRO A 30 -8.72 19.06 25.64
CA PRO A 30 -7.87 18.12 26.34
C PRO A 30 -6.81 17.59 25.36
N GLN A 31 -5.55 17.78 25.73
CA GLN A 31 -4.40 17.22 25.02
C GLN A 31 -4.59 15.72 24.89
N GLN A 32 -4.75 15.22 23.66
CA GLN A 32 -4.70 13.78 23.40
C GLN A 32 -3.32 13.27 23.85
N PRO A 33 -3.25 12.21 24.67
CA PRO A 33 -1.98 11.67 25.10
C PRO A 33 -1.18 11.25 23.87
N HIS A 34 0.05 11.76 23.80
CA HIS A 34 1.03 11.55 22.74
C HIS A 34 0.91 10.17 22.07
N GLN A 35 0.29 10.12 20.89
CA GLN A 35 0.51 8.99 19.99
C GLN A 35 1.91 9.16 19.43
N GLN A 36 2.82 8.34 19.93
CA GLN A 36 4.15 8.18 19.36
C GLN A 36 3.98 7.99 17.85
N GLY A 37 4.52 8.93 17.08
CA GLY A 37 4.43 8.87 15.62
C GLY A 37 5.08 7.59 15.13
N PHE A 38 4.26 6.63 14.72
CA PHE A 38 4.72 5.52 13.89
C PHE A 38 5.11 6.14 12.54
N GLN A 39 6.38 6.50 12.40
CA GLN A 39 7.02 6.73 11.11
C GLN A 39 7.00 5.38 10.39
N TYR A 40 6.05 5.18 9.49
CA TYR A 40 6.08 4.03 8.61
C TYR A 40 7.37 4.11 7.78
N PRO A 41 8.18 3.04 7.71
CA PRO A 41 9.34 3.04 6.85
C PRO A 41 8.88 3.32 5.42
N ARG A 42 9.55 4.28 4.76
CA ARG A 42 9.36 4.54 3.33
C ARG A 42 9.53 3.22 2.60
N TRP A 43 8.53 2.84 1.79
CA TRP A 43 8.57 1.59 1.05
C TRP A 43 9.84 1.55 0.20
N GLN A 44 10.62 0.48 0.36
CA GLN A 44 11.79 0.19 -0.45
C GLN A 44 11.49 -1.09 -1.24
N PRO A 45 11.70 -1.09 -2.57
CA PRO A 45 11.56 -2.31 -3.35
C PRO A 45 12.52 -3.38 -2.81
N PRO A 46 12.19 -4.68 -2.96
CA PRO A 46 13.13 -5.75 -2.66
C PRO A 46 14.45 -5.51 -3.39
N VAL A 47 15.57 -5.56 -2.68
CA VAL A 47 16.88 -5.48 -3.31
C VAL A 47 17.02 -6.70 -4.24
N PRO A 48 17.23 -6.51 -5.56
CA PRO A 48 17.42 -7.65 -6.45
C PRO A 48 18.61 -8.47 -5.94
N PRO A 49 18.54 -9.82 -5.98
CA PRO A 49 19.66 -10.65 -5.54
C PRO A 49 20.90 -10.26 -6.34
N LYS A 50 22.00 -9.95 -5.64
CA LYS A 50 23.29 -9.72 -6.30
C LYS A 50 23.57 -10.93 -7.19
N LYS A 51 23.78 -10.70 -8.49
CA LYS A 51 24.24 -11.74 -9.42
C LYS A 51 25.48 -12.39 -8.81
N THR A 52 25.32 -13.58 -8.28
CA THR A 52 26.45 -14.39 -7.84
C THR A 52 27.23 -14.76 -9.09
N SER A 53 28.52 -14.45 -9.10
CA SER A 53 29.42 -14.96 -10.11
C SER A 53 29.34 -16.51 -10.12
N PRO A 54 29.54 -17.17 -11.27
CA PRO A 54 29.32 -18.63 -11.43
C PRO A 54 30.30 -19.53 -10.63
N ALA A 55 30.98 -19.02 -9.60
CA ALA A 55 31.97 -19.74 -8.81
C ALA A 55 31.44 -20.27 -7.46
N ALA A 56 30.13 -20.26 -7.21
CA ALA A 56 29.53 -20.80 -5.98
C ALA A 56 28.52 -21.93 -6.27
N VAL A 57 28.99 -22.97 -6.96
CA VAL A 57 28.34 -24.30 -6.97
C VAL A 57 29.32 -25.28 -6.35
N VAL A 58 29.45 -25.24 -5.02
CA VAL A 58 30.18 -26.24 -4.25
C VAL A 58 29.41 -26.45 -2.93
N LEU A 59 28.89 -27.67 -2.76
CA LEU A 59 28.37 -28.33 -1.54
C LEU A 59 26.87 -28.21 -1.20
N ILE A 60 26.03 -28.90 -1.99
CA ILE A 60 24.89 -29.66 -1.46
C ILE A 60 25.03 -31.11 -1.96
N SER A 61 26.05 -31.81 -1.46
CA SER A 61 26.22 -33.26 -1.70
C SER A 61 26.93 -33.94 -0.52
N GLY A 62 26.75 -33.41 0.71
CA GLY A 62 27.35 -33.97 1.92
C GLY A 62 26.45 -34.94 2.69
N SER A 63 25.12 -34.76 2.64
CA SER A 63 24.22 -35.46 3.56
C SER A 63 23.85 -36.89 3.13
N VAL A 64 23.88 -37.21 1.84
CA VAL A 64 23.50 -38.55 1.35
C VAL A 64 24.67 -39.54 1.47
N VAL A 65 25.92 -39.08 1.28
CA VAL A 65 27.10 -39.95 1.32
C VAL A 65 27.42 -40.41 2.76
N VAL A 66 27.24 -39.55 3.76
CA VAL A 66 27.49 -39.89 5.17
C VAL A 66 26.51 -40.97 5.68
N VAL A 67 25.24 -40.92 5.26
CA VAL A 67 24.23 -41.91 5.68
C VAL A 67 24.49 -43.28 5.04
N VAL A 68 24.93 -43.31 3.77
CA VAL A 68 25.24 -44.57 3.07
C VAL A 68 26.52 -45.21 3.61
N VAL A 69 27.55 -44.43 3.97
CA VAL A 69 28.80 -44.97 4.55
C VAL A 69 28.58 -45.52 5.97
N MET A 70 27.73 -44.88 6.78
CA MET A 70 27.40 -45.38 8.12
C MET A 70 26.57 -46.67 8.08
N ALA A 71 25.59 -46.77 7.17
CA ALA A 71 24.78 -47.99 7.03
C ALA A 71 25.60 -49.21 6.55
N LEU A 72 26.58 -48.99 5.68
CA LEU A 72 27.47 -50.06 5.21
C LEU A 72 28.49 -50.49 6.28
N ALA A 73 28.92 -49.59 7.16
CA ALA A 73 29.77 -49.92 8.30
C ALA A 73 29.03 -50.78 9.35
N PHE A 74 27.72 -50.56 9.56
CA PHE A 74 26.88 -51.36 10.46
C PHE A 74 26.60 -52.78 9.94
N LEU A 75 26.67 -53.01 8.63
CA LEU A 75 26.49 -54.34 8.02
C LEU A 75 27.80 -55.13 7.86
N ALA A 76 28.96 -54.46 7.88
CA ALA A 76 30.26 -55.09 7.63
C ALA A 76 30.99 -55.56 8.91
N TRP A 77 30.71 -55.00 10.08
CA TRP A 77 31.30 -55.43 11.35
C TRP A 77 30.24 -55.69 12.41
N GLY A 78 29.65 -56.88 12.36
CA GLY A 78 28.81 -57.39 13.43
C GLY A 78 29.59 -57.55 14.73
N TYR A 79 29.11 -56.90 15.80
CA TYR A 79 29.47 -57.26 17.17
C TYR A 79 28.36 -58.13 17.77
N PRO A 80 28.67 -59.33 18.29
CA PRO A 80 27.71 -60.17 18.98
C PRO A 80 27.65 -59.77 20.45
N GLY A 81 26.43 -59.63 20.98
CA GLY A 81 26.21 -59.63 22.43
C GLY A 81 25.37 -58.47 22.92
N PHE A 82 24.05 -58.55 22.72
CA PHE A 82 23.10 -57.87 23.59
C PHE A 82 21.77 -58.66 23.59
N LEU A 83 21.85 -59.91 24.05
CA LEU A 83 20.70 -60.66 24.54
C LEU A 83 21.12 -61.30 25.86
N ARG A 84 20.67 -60.72 26.97
CA ARG A 84 20.43 -61.40 28.23
C ARG A 84 19.51 -60.55 29.09
N ASP A 85 18.35 -61.13 29.37
CA ASP A 85 17.40 -60.74 30.40
C ASP A 85 17.99 -60.91 31.81
N ASP A 86 17.26 -60.32 32.75
CA ASP A 86 17.29 -60.44 34.21
C ASP A 86 17.91 -59.28 35.02
N ASP A 87 17.18 -58.93 36.07
CA ASP A 87 17.40 -57.93 37.14
C ASP A 87 16.93 -56.49 36.91
N VAL A 88 15.61 -56.27 37.06
CA VAL A 88 15.10 -55.08 37.78
C VAL A 88 14.00 -55.47 38.75
N LYS A 89 14.40 -55.84 39.96
CA LYS A 89 13.54 -55.84 41.14
C LYS A 89 13.78 -54.54 41.91
N SER A 90 12.68 -53.86 42.22
CA SER A 90 12.51 -52.87 43.30
C SER A 90 12.93 -51.42 43.02
N ALA A 91 11.95 -50.60 42.62
CA ALA A 91 11.73 -49.26 43.16
C ALA A 91 10.30 -48.80 42.85
N ILE A 92 9.35 -49.14 43.73
CA ILE A 92 8.04 -48.47 43.77
C ILE A 92 8.28 -47.11 44.43
N GLY A 93 8.42 -46.07 43.61
CA GLY A 93 8.37 -44.67 44.03
C GLY A 93 7.14 -44.02 43.41
N THR A 94 6.15 -43.71 44.24
CA THR A 94 4.92 -43.00 43.87
C THR A 94 5.24 -41.56 43.45
N GLY A 95 5.36 -41.32 42.15
CA GLY A 95 5.34 -40.00 41.53
C GLY A 95 4.04 -39.79 40.74
N PRO A 96 3.45 -38.57 40.74
CA PRO A 96 2.24 -38.30 39.97
C PRO A 96 2.49 -38.43 38.45
N PRO A 97 1.48 -38.82 37.66
CA PRO A 97 1.65 -39.09 36.23
C PRO A 97 2.07 -37.82 35.46
N PRO A 98 2.87 -37.95 34.38
CA PRO A 98 3.24 -36.82 33.54
C PRO A 98 2.01 -36.25 32.83
N SER A 99 1.83 -34.93 32.91
CA SER A 99 0.77 -34.20 32.22
C SER A 99 0.82 -34.44 30.70
N PRO A 100 -0.34 -34.56 30.02
CA PRO A 100 -0.36 -34.70 28.56
C PRO A 100 0.28 -33.48 27.87
N PRO A 101 0.86 -33.65 26.68
CA PRO A 101 1.41 -32.53 25.92
C PRO A 101 0.29 -31.53 25.64
N SER A 102 0.48 -30.29 26.10
CA SER A 102 -0.39 -29.17 25.74
C SER A 102 -0.39 -29.06 24.22
N THR A 103 -1.50 -29.42 23.59
CA THR A 103 -1.80 -28.99 22.23
C THR A 103 -1.80 -27.47 22.27
N THR A 104 -0.75 -26.86 21.72
CA THR A 104 -0.76 -25.44 21.40
C THR A 104 -1.81 -25.25 20.32
N THR A 105 -3.05 -25.00 20.74
CA THR A 105 -4.09 -24.45 19.89
C THR A 105 -3.52 -23.16 19.32
N THR A 106 -3.12 -23.18 18.05
CA THR A 106 -2.81 -21.98 17.30
C THR A 106 -4.01 -21.05 17.43
N ALA A 107 -3.81 -19.94 18.14
CA ALA A 107 -4.83 -18.91 18.25
C ALA A 107 -5.25 -18.50 16.82
N PRO A 108 -6.56 -18.40 16.54
CA PRO A 108 -7.01 -17.93 15.23
C PRO A 108 -6.38 -16.57 14.98
N SER A 109 -5.71 -16.45 13.82
CA SER A 109 -5.28 -15.17 13.26
C SER A 109 -6.43 -14.18 13.44
N ALA A 110 -6.18 -13.08 14.16
CA ALA A 110 -7.22 -12.16 14.58
C ALA A 110 -8.08 -11.77 13.37
N ALA A 111 -9.37 -12.11 13.43
CA ALA A 111 -10.30 -11.82 12.34
C ALA A 111 -10.27 -10.31 12.06
N TYR A 112 -9.95 -9.96 10.82
CA TYR A 112 -9.96 -8.57 10.35
C TYR A 112 -11.34 -7.96 10.63
N THR A 113 -11.36 -6.89 11.43
CA THR A 113 -12.57 -6.11 11.69
C THR A 113 -12.68 -5.02 10.65
N LEU A 114 -13.76 -5.07 9.86
CA LEU A 114 -14.02 -4.07 8.83
C LEU A 114 -14.22 -2.68 9.47
N PRO A 115 -13.70 -1.62 8.83
CA PRO A 115 -13.99 -0.26 9.26
C PRO A 115 -15.51 -0.03 9.17
N SER A 116 -16.13 0.39 10.27
CA SER A 116 -17.54 0.83 10.31
C SER A 116 -17.78 2.16 9.60
N ASN A 117 -16.71 2.81 9.15
CA ASN A 117 -16.72 4.15 8.62
C ASN A 117 -17.01 4.05 7.13
N GLY A 118 -18.00 4.79 6.62
CA GLY A 118 -18.30 4.87 5.19
C GLY A 118 -17.11 5.42 4.37
N ARG A 119 -17.35 5.71 3.09
CA ARG A 119 -16.33 6.32 2.22
C ARG A 119 -15.77 7.59 2.84
N ALA A 120 -14.44 7.71 2.83
CA ALA A 120 -13.78 8.94 3.22
C ALA A 120 -14.11 10.06 2.23
N ARG A 121 -14.10 11.29 2.73
CA ARG A 121 -14.24 12.47 1.87
C ARG A 121 -13.04 12.54 0.92
N MET A 122 -13.31 12.71 -0.36
CA MET A 122 -12.26 12.96 -1.34
C MET A 122 -11.44 14.20 -0.95
N PRO A 123 -10.09 14.14 -1.00
CA PRO A 123 -9.29 15.34 -0.85
C PRO A 123 -9.64 16.35 -1.95
N GLN A 124 -9.30 17.61 -1.71
CA GLN A 124 -9.51 18.71 -2.66
C GLN A 124 -8.24 19.53 -2.69
N ARG A 125 -7.78 19.91 -3.89
CA ARG A 125 -6.61 20.79 -4.00
C ARG A 125 -6.93 22.15 -3.38
N PRO A 126 -6.03 22.74 -2.58
CA PRO A 126 -6.20 24.10 -2.07
C PRO A 126 -6.31 25.15 -3.18
N LYS A 127 -5.60 24.91 -4.29
CA LYS A 127 -5.62 25.74 -5.48
C LYS A 127 -5.93 24.87 -6.71
N PRO A 128 -6.93 25.22 -7.53
CA PRO A 128 -7.17 24.55 -8.80
C PRO A 128 -5.94 24.58 -9.71
N LEU A 129 -5.77 23.51 -10.49
CA LEU A 129 -4.74 23.44 -11.54
C LEU A 129 -5.13 24.30 -12.75
N ALA A 130 -4.16 24.64 -13.58
CA ALA A 130 -4.43 25.24 -14.88
C ALA A 130 -5.13 24.22 -15.79
N ASP A 131 -6.10 24.67 -16.59
CA ASP A 131 -6.80 23.82 -17.54
C ASP A 131 -6.58 24.35 -18.98
N PRO A 132 -5.79 23.66 -19.83
CA PRO A 132 -5.14 22.38 -19.59
C PRO A 132 -3.84 22.48 -18.76
N VAL A 133 -3.42 21.37 -18.15
CA VAL A 133 -2.04 21.17 -17.68
C VAL A 133 -1.18 20.54 -18.77
N THR A 134 0.14 20.71 -18.70
CA THR A 134 1.08 19.97 -19.58
C THR A 134 1.58 18.72 -18.89
N CYS A 135 1.27 17.55 -19.45
CA CYS A 135 1.73 16.26 -18.97
C CYS A 135 2.96 15.78 -19.74
N ALA A 136 3.82 15.05 -19.03
CA ALA A 136 5.02 14.43 -19.59
C ALA A 136 5.17 13.00 -19.06
N PHE A 137 5.64 12.09 -19.91
CA PHE A 137 5.80 10.66 -19.61
C PHE A 137 7.24 10.26 -19.92
N THR A 138 8.04 10.06 -18.87
CA THR A 138 9.50 9.93 -19.01
C THR A 138 9.89 8.47 -19.20
N PRO A 139 10.48 8.06 -20.35
CA PRO A 139 10.95 6.69 -20.52
C PRO A 139 11.94 6.26 -19.43
N ASP A 140 11.78 5.03 -18.93
CA ASP A 140 12.69 4.43 -17.96
C ASP A 140 13.43 3.24 -18.62
N PRO A 141 14.60 3.48 -19.22
CA PRO A 141 15.37 2.42 -19.87
C PRO A 141 15.98 1.43 -18.86
N ALA A 142 16.05 1.78 -17.57
CA ALA A 142 16.55 0.87 -16.53
C ALA A 142 15.49 -0.16 -16.13
N SER A 143 14.20 0.16 -16.31
CA SER A 143 13.06 -0.70 -15.98
C SER A 143 12.16 -0.90 -17.21
N PRO A 144 12.58 -1.70 -18.21
CA PRO A 144 11.82 -1.89 -19.44
C PRO A 144 10.46 -2.54 -19.18
N ALA A 145 9.45 -2.16 -19.97
CA ALA A 145 8.08 -2.66 -19.84
C ALA A 145 8.02 -4.18 -20.11
N PRO A 146 7.65 -5.02 -19.12
CA PRO A 146 7.51 -6.46 -19.33
C PRO A 146 6.36 -6.80 -20.28
N LYS A 147 5.31 -5.97 -20.27
CA LYS A 147 4.19 -6.00 -21.21
C LYS A 147 4.31 -4.81 -22.15
N LYS A 148 4.26 -5.06 -23.47
CA LYS A 148 4.45 -4.02 -24.50
C LYS A 148 3.34 -2.97 -24.42
N VAL A 149 3.73 -1.72 -24.19
CA VAL A 149 2.89 -0.52 -24.26
C VAL A 149 3.70 0.66 -24.76
N ALA A 150 3.02 1.70 -25.23
CA ALA A 150 3.61 3.00 -25.49
C ALA A 150 3.15 4.00 -24.41
N PRO A 151 4.05 4.92 -23.96
CA PRO A 151 3.61 6.06 -23.19
C PRO A 151 2.59 6.87 -24.00
N PRO A 152 1.60 7.49 -23.34
CA PRO A 152 0.78 8.51 -24.00
C PRO A 152 1.67 9.68 -24.49
N PRO A 153 1.22 10.42 -25.51
CA PRO A 153 1.97 11.58 -25.97
C PRO A 153 2.03 12.66 -24.89
N ASP A 154 3.18 13.30 -24.77
CA ASP A 154 3.32 14.53 -23.99
C ASP A 154 2.41 15.62 -24.56
N GLY A 155 1.91 16.50 -23.69
CA GLY A 155 1.09 17.62 -24.14
C GLY A 155 -0.04 18.03 -23.18
N PRO A 156 -0.98 18.85 -23.67
CA PRO A 156 -2.06 19.37 -22.86
C PRO A 156 -3.04 18.28 -22.45
N ALA A 157 -3.42 18.27 -21.17
CA ALA A 157 -4.44 17.39 -20.61
C ALA A 157 -5.48 18.20 -19.82
N PRO A 158 -6.77 17.83 -19.89
CA PRO A 158 -7.81 18.49 -19.11
C PRO A 158 -7.56 18.27 -17.61
N SER A 159 -7.74 19.32 -16.81
CA SER A 159 -7.59 19.27 -15.35
C SER A 159 -8.92 19.34 -14.60
N SER A 160 -10.00 18.98 -15.27
CA SER A 160 -11.36 19.05 -14.74
C SER A 160 -12.23 17.87 -15.21
N GLY A 161 -13.25 17.56 -14.42
CA GLY A 161 -14.18 16.46 -14.69
C GLY A 161 -13.66 15.08 -14.30
N THR A 162 -14.57 14.11 -14.36
CA THR A 162 -14.31 12.72 -13.92
C THR A 162 -14.44 11.73 -15.07
N VAL A 163 -13.89 10.53 -14.88
CA VAL A 163 -14.04 9.40 -15.82
C VAL A 163 -14.38 8.13 -15.05
N PRO A 164 -15.49 7.46 -15.35
CA PRO A 164 -15.76 6.15 -14.79
C PRO A 164 -14.81 5.11 -15.41
N VAL A 165 -14.30 4.19 -14.59
CA VAL A 165 -13.59 3.01 -15.04
C VAL A 165 -14.14 1.80 -14.30
N ARG A 166 -14.31 0.69 -15.02
CA ARG A 166 -14.63 -0.61 -14.45
C ARG A 166 -13.40 -1.49 -14.45
N LEU A 167 -12.99 -1.91 -13.26
CA LEU A 167 -11.96 -2.91 -13.03
C LEU A 167 -12.67 -4.26 -12.80
N ALA A 168 -12.81 -5.07 -13.84
CA ALA A 168 -13.31 -6.44 -13.68
C ALA A 168 -12.18 -7.31 -13.12
N THR A 169 -12.45 -8.00 -12.00
CA THR A 169 -11.47 -8.89 -11.35
C THR A 169 -12.05 -10.28 -11.09
N SER A 170 -11.16 -11.23 -10.78
CA SER A 170 -11.55 -12.57 -10.30
C SER A 170 -12.34 -12.55 -8.99
N ALA A 171 -12.26 -11.48 -8.19
CA ALA A 171 -12.98 -11.32 -6.92
C ALA A 171 -14.30 -10.54 -7.06
N GLY A 172 -14.56 -9.94 -8.23
CA GLY A 172 -15.71 -9.08 -8.46
C GLY A 172 -15.35 -7.83 -9.26
N ALA A 173 -16.37 -7.07 -9.69
CA ALA A 173 -16.15 -5.80 -10.37
C ALA A 173 -15.95 -4.68 -9.34
N ILE A 174 -14.96 -3.83 -9.58
CA ILE A 174 -14.65 -2.66 -8.77
C ILE A 174 -14.89 -1.43 -9.65
N GLY A 175 -15.83 -0.56 -9.27
CA GLY A 175 -16.08 0.70 -9.95
C GLY A 175 -15.13 1.77 -9.45
N LEU A 176 -14.48 2.47 -10.38
CA LEU A 176 -13.58 3.58 -10.12
C LEU A 176 -14.14 4.85 -10.74
N THR A 177 -13.98 5.98 -10.06
CA THR A 177 -14.20 7.31 -10.63
C THR A 177 -12.89 8.09 -10.56
N LEU A 178 -12.25 8.26 -11.72
CA LEU A 178 -11.01 9.02 -11.87
C LEU A 178 -11.32 10.52 -11.83
N ASP A 179 -10.48 11.32 -11.17
CA ASP A 179 -10.70 12.76 -10.98
C ASP A 179 -9.52 13.57 -11.54
N ARG A 180 -9.77 14.28 -12.64
CA ARG A 180 -8.75 15.11 -13.30
C ARG A 180 -8.42 16.39 -12.53
N ALA A 181 -9.27 16.85 -11.61
CA ALA A 181 -8.95 17.98 -10.76
C ALA A 181 -7.93 17.61 -9.68
N LEU A 182 -7.83 16.31 -9.35
CA LEU A 182 -6.83 15.81 -8.42
C LEU A 182 -5.52 15.51 -9.12
N ALA A 183 -5.51 14.77 -10.23
CA ALA A 183 -4.28 14.26 -10.82
C ALA A 183 -4.40 14.04 -12.34
N PRO A 184 -4.46 15.12 -13.13
CA PRO A 184 -4.74 15.04 -14.57
C PRO A 184 -3.76 14.16 -15.34
N CYS A 185 -2.45 14.23 -15.06
CA CYS A 185 -1.45 13.44 -15.79
C CYS A 185 -1.51 11.97 -15.42
N THR A 186 -1.78 11.68 -14.14
CA THR A 186 -2.01 10.32 -13.65
C THR A 186 -3.27 9.71 -14.27
N VAL A 187 -4.34 10.49 -14.45
CA VAL A 187 -5.55 10.05 -15.14
C VAL A 187 -5.28 9.76 -16.61
N VAL A 188 -4.54 10.62 -17.33
CA VAL A 188 -4.14 10.36 -18.73
C VAL A 188 -3.31 9.09 -18.84
N ASN A 189 -2.33 8.91 -17.95
CA ASN A 189 -1.51 7.70 -17.88
C ASN A 189 -2.37 6.44 -17.73
N PHE A 190 -3.21 6.44 -16.69
CA PHE A 190 -4.04 5.28 -16.35
C PHE A 190 -4.99 4.92 -17.50
N LEU A 191 -5.66 5.91 -18.10
CA LEU A 191 -6.57 5.68 -19.23
C LEU A 191 -5.84 5.21 -20.49
N SER A 192 -4.62 5.69 -20.75
CA SER A 192 -3.78 5.20 -21.85
C SER A 192 -3.46 3.72 -21.68
N LEU A 193 -3.07 3.32 -20.47
CA LEU A 193 -2.77 1.91 -20.13
C LEU A 193 -4.02 1.03 -20.22
N VAL A 194 -5.18 1.52 -19.75
CA VAL A 194 -6.49 0.85 -19.91
C VAL A 194 -6.81 0.64 -21.39
N LYS A 195 -6.69 1.67 -22.23
CA LYS A 195 -6.98 1.59 -23.67
C LYS A 195 -6.08 0.57 -24.39
N GLN A 196 -4.86 0.38 -23.90
CA GLN A 196 -3.91 -0.59 -24.45
C GLN A 196 -4.08 -2.00 -23.86
N GLY A 197 -5.06 -2.22 -22.99
CA GLY A 197 -5.27 -3.50 -22.30
C GLY A 197 -4.11 -3.88 -21.37
N PHE A 198 -3.32 -2.91 -20.89
CA PHE A 198 -2.11 -3.17 -20.09
C PHE A 198 -2.44 -3.93 -18.80
N TYR A 199 -3.53 -3.56 -18.15
CA TYR A 199 -3.93 -4.16 -16.87
C TYR A 199 -4.55 -5.56 -17.00
N ASP A 200 -4.96 -5.97 -18.19
CA ASP A 200 -5.57 -7.29 -18.40
C ASP A 200 -4.58 -8.41 -18.07
N GLY A 201 -5.01 -9.32 -17.19
CA GLY A 201 -4.21 -10.42 -16.64
C GLY A 201 -3.28 -10.05 -15.48
N THR A 202 -3.17 -8.76 -15.11
CA THR A 202 -2.30 -8.35 -13.99
C THR A 202 -2.92 -8.72 -12.63
N SER A 203 -2.09 -9.07 -11.66
CA SER A 203 -2.53 -9.42 -10.32
C SER A 203 -2.49 -8.23 -9.36
N CYS A 204 -3.29 -8.31 -8.30
CA CYS A 204 -3.05 -7.55 -7.09
C CYS A 204 -2.09 -8.34 -6.21
N HIS A 205 -0.82 -7.93 -6.23
CA HIS A 205 0.28 -8.69 -5.66
C HIS A 205 0.51 -8.41 -4.17
N ARG A 206 -0.12 -7.36 -3.62
CA ARG A 206 0.09 -6.95 -2.23
C ARG A 206 -1.21 -6.50 -1.59
N LEU A 207 -1.56 -7.17 -0.50
CA LEU A 207 -2.61 -6.83 0.45
C LEU A 207 -1.97 -6.48 1.78
N SER A 208 -2.36 -5.36 2.37
CA SER A 208 -2.04 -5.00 3.74
C SER A 208 -3.33 -4.83 4.53
N VAL A 209 -3.45 -5.55 5.65
CA VAL A 209 -4.58 -5.45 6.60
C VAL A 209 -4.16 -4.81 7.93
N THR A 210 -2.89 -4.42 8.04
CA THR A 210 -2.30 -3.80 9.24
C THR A 210 -2.95 -2.44 9.53
N SER A 211 -3.18 -2.14 10.81
CA SER A 211 -3.69 -0.83 11.21
C SER A 211 -2.80 0.29 10.70
N GLY A 212 -3.41 1.31 10.06
CA GLY A 212 -2.70 2.45 9.49
C GLY A 212 -2.10 2.23 8.09
N LEU A 213 -2.25 1.04 7.50
CA LEU A 213 -2.04 0.77 6.08
C LEU A 213 -2.98 -0.34 5.61
N GLN A 214 -4.21 0.01 5.27
CA GLN A 214 -5.25 -0.93 4.83
C GLN A 214 -5.59 -0.73 3.36
N MET A 215 -4.91 -1.48 2.50
CA MET A 215 -4.98 -1.31 1.04
C MET A 215 -4.70 -2.61 0.26
N LEU A 216 -5.17 -2.64 -0.98
CA LEU A 216 -4.85 -3.65 -1.99
C LEU A 216 -4.13 -2.98 -3.17
N GLN A 217 -2.91 -3.41 -3.47
CA GLN A 217 -2.05 -2.88 -4.53
C GLN A 217 -2.02 -3.81 -5.74
N CYS A 218 -2.20 -3.23 -6.94
CA CYS A 218 -2.34 -3.91 -8.22
C CYS A 218 -1.57 -3.16 -9.33
N GLY A 219 -1.65 -3.65 -10.57
CA GLY A 219 -1.16 -2.91 -11.75
C GLY A 219 0.30 -3.16 -12.12
N ASP A 220 0.91 -4.19 -11.53
CA ASP A 220 2.22 -4.71 -11.94
C ASP A 220 2.04 -5.87 -12.94
N PRO A 221 2.59 -5.77 -14.18
CA PRO A 221 2.53 -6.87 -15.15
C PRO A 221 3.36 -8.11 -14.77
N VAL A 222 4.35 -7.98 -13.88
CA VAL A 222 5.15 -9.11 -13.37
C VAL A 222 4.45 -9.77 -12.17
N GLY A 223 3.82 -8.95 -11.33
CA GLY A 223 3.06 -9.40 -10.16
C GLY A 223 3.92 -9.63 -8.91
N ASP A 224 5.14 -9.08 -8.87
CA ASP A 224 6.07 -9.17 -7.73
C ASP A 224 6.40 -7.80 -7.10
N GLY A 225 5.82 -6.73 -7.65
CA GLY A 225 6.01 -5.34 -7.24
C GLY A 225 7.12 -4.61 -8.00
N THR A 226 7.86 -5.28 -8.88
CA THR A 226 9.03 -4.68 -9.57
C THR A 226 8.73 -4.17 -10.98
N GLY A 227 7.62 -4.60 -11.58
CA GLY A 227 7.29 -4.21 -12.94
C GLY A 227 6.57 -2.87 -13.06
N GLY A 228 6.53 -2.38 -14.30
CA GLY A 228 5.91 -1.11 -14.66
C GLY A 228 5.72 -0.98 -16.18
N PRO A 229 5.33 0.21 -16.67
CA PRO A 229 5.00 0.41 -18.08
C PRO A 229 6.20 0.83 -18.94
N GLY A 230 7.42 0.79 -18.40
CA GLY A 230 8.65 1.22 -19.11
C GLY A 230 8.89 2.72 -19.12
N TYR A 231 8.14 3.47 -18.32
CA TYR A 231 8.25 4.92 -18.15
C TYR A 231 7.71 5.33 -16.78
N THR A 232 8.04 6.54 -16.34
CA THR A 232 7.53 7.14 -15.11
C THR A 232 6.73 8.42 -15.36
N ILE A 233 5.93 8.79 -14.37
CA ILE A 233 5.15 10.03 -14.30
C ILE A 233 5.46 10.79 -13.01
N ARG A 234 5.33 12.12 -13.08
CA ARG A 234 5.53 13.00 -11.92
C ARG A 234 4.46 12.82 -10.85
N ASP A 235 4.83 13.07 -9.62
CA ASP A 235 3.92 13.09 -8.47
C ASP A 235 3.01 14.33 -8.56
N GLU A 236 1.70 14.14 -8.37
CA GLU A 236 0.69 15.21 -8.40
C GLU A 236 0.13 15.43 -6.98
N VAL A 237 1.02 15.58 -6.01
CA VAL A 237 0.70 15.61 -4.57
C VAL A 237 0.47 17.03 -4.02
N PHE A 238 -0.18 17.11 -2.85
CA PHE A 238 -0.36 18.35 -2.08
C PHE A 238 -0.51 18.03 -0.57
N PRO A 239 -0.16 18.96 0.35
CA PRO A 239 -0.01 18.67 1.78
C PRO A 239 -1.26 18.09 2.48
N GLU A 240 -2.45 18.43 2.00
CA GLU A 240 -3.74 18.03 2.58
C GLU A 240 -4.22 16.65 2.11
N LEU A 241 -3.43 15.93 1.31
CA LEU A 241 -3.78 14.58 0.88
C LEU A 241 -3.89 13.63 2.07
N THR A 242 -4.96 12.84 2.06
CA THR A 242 -5.24 11.78 3.03
C THR A 242 -5.73 10.54 2.30
N TYR A 243 -5.53 9.38 2.92
CA TYR A 243 -5.76 8.07 2.30
C TYR A 243 -6.81 7.32 3.09
N GLY A 244 -8.07 7.74 2.98
CA GLY A 244 -9.17 7.05 3.64
C GLY A 244 -9.78 5.94 2.78
N ARG A 245 -10.67 5.15 3.39
CA ARG A 245 -11.46 4.13 2.68
C ARG A 245 -12.16 4.72 1.45
N GLY A 246 -11.99 4.08 0.30
CA GLY A 246 -12.54 4.52 -0.98
C GLY A 246 -11.58 5.35 -1.83
N ILE A 247 -10.36 5.62 -1.37
CA ILE A 247 -9.34 6.34 -2.15
C ILE A 247 -8.61 5.39 -3.11
N LEU A 248 -8.42 5.87 -4.34
CA LEU A 248 -7.53 5.28 -5.33
C LEU A 248 -6.28 6.17 -5.47
N ALA A 249 -5.09 5.58 -5.32
CA ALA A 249 -3.83 6.31 -5.38
C ALA A 249 -2.75 5.55 -6.16
N MET A 250 -1.83 6.31 -6.76
CA MET A 250 -0.72 5.79 -7.57
C MET A 250 0.38 5.28 -6.65
N ALA A 251 0.79 4.03 -6.84
CA ALA A 251 1.98 3.50 -6.19
C ALA A 251 3.23 3.99 -6.95
N LYS A 252 4.33 4.12 -6.23
CA LYS A 252 5.60 4.59 -6.76
C LYS A 252 6.76 3.93 -6.03
N SER A 253 7.96 4.09 -6.58
CA SER A 253 9.18 3.68 -5.88
C SER A 253 9.50 4.64 -4.72
N ALA A 254 10.60 4.35 -4.01
CA ALA A 254 11.13 5.26 -3.01
C ALA A 254 11.46 6.64 -3.60
N GLU A 255 11.78 6.75 -4.90
CA GLU A 255 12.11 8.03 -5.52
C GLU A 255 10.85 8.89 -5.77
N PRO A 256 10.95 10.23 -5.68
CA PRO A 256 9.94 11.13 -6.21
C PRO A 256 9.74 10.91 -7.72
N ASP A 257 8.58 11.29 -8.26
CA ASP A 257 8.29 11.28 -9.70
C ASP A 257 8.53 9.91 -10.37
N SER A 258 8.24 8.84 -9.62
CA SER A 258 8.46 7.44 -10.02
C SER A 258 7.18 6.63 -10.09
N GLY A 259 6.03 7.29 -10.13
CA GLY A 259 4.76 6.65 -10.45
C GLY A 259 4.82 6.01 -11.84
N GLY A 260 4.10 4.92 -12.05
CA GLY A 260 4.14 4.18 -13.31
C GLY A 260 2.77 3.60 -13.62
N SER A 261 2.62 2.29 -13.46
CA SER A 261 1.34 1.60 -13.70
C SER A 261 0.68 1.08 -12.43
N GLN A 262 1.44 0.89 -11.35
CA GLN A 262 0.94 0.29 -10.12
C GLN A 262 0.09 1.28 -9.33
N PHE A 263 -1.01 0.81 -8.74
CA PHE A 263 -1.92 1.63 -7.95
C PHE A 263 -2.38 0.84 -6.72
N PHE A 264 -2.86 1.54 -5.69
CA PHE A 264 -3.46 0.92 -4.53
C PHE A 264 -4.87 1.45 -4.24
N LEU A 265 -5.69 0.52 -3.77
CA LEU A 265 -7.10 0.68 -3.45
C LEU A 265 -7.22 0.67 -1.93
N VAL A 266 -7.54 1.82 -1.33
CA VAL A 266 -7.65 1.93 0.12
C VAL A 266 -9.02 1.46 0.57
N PHE A 267 -9.06 0.41 1.40
CA PHE A 267 -10.30 -0.12 1.96
C PHE A 267 -10.46 0.19 3.45
N GLY A 268 -9.49 0.82 4.11
CA GLY A 268 -9.64 1.14 5.53
C GLY A 268 -8.72 2.24 6.04
N ASP A 269 -8.32 2.15 7.31
CA ASP A 269 -7.47 3.15 7.97
C ASP A 269 -6.07 3.14 7.35
N THR A 270 -5.70 4.24 6.69
CA THR A 270 -4.35 4.43 6.15
C THR A 270 -3.81 5.80 6.54
N ARG A 271 -2.68 5.81 7.26
CA ARG A 271 -2.06 7.00 7.86
C ARG A 271 -0.62 7.15 7.37
N ILE A 272 -0.47 7.33 6.06
CA ILE A 272 0.81 7.54 5.41
C ILE A 272 0.99 9.01 5.03
N SER A 273 2.24 9.44 4.86
CA SER A 273 2.59 10.78 4.38
C SER A 273 1.95 11.09 3.01
N PRO A 274 1.64 12.36 2.70
CA PRO A 274 1.01 12.79 1.45
C PRO A 274 1.98 12.73 0.23
N GLU A 275 2.60 11.57 0.01
CA GLU A 275 3.62 11.34 -1.02
C GLU A 275 3.11 10.50 -2.21
N TYR A 276 1.85 10.08 -2.22
CA TYR A 276 1.26 9.25 -3.26
C TYR A 276 0.10 9.99 -3.93
N THR A 277 0.14 10.08 -5.25
CA THR A 277 -0.87 10.79 -6.02
C THR A 277 -2.25 10.14 -5.86
N VAL A 278 -3.20 10.84 -5.23
CA VAL A 278 -4.62 10.45 -5.26
C VAL A 278 -5.21 10.88 -6.60
N PHE A 279 -5.80 9.94 -7.33
CA PHE A 279 -6.31 10.21 -8.69
C PHE A 279 -7.74 9.72 -8.92
N GLY A 280 -8.43 9.24 -7.88
CA GLY A 280 -9.82 8.86 -7.98
C GLY A 280 -10.40 8.26 -6.71
N SER A 281 -11.59 7.70 -6.86
CA SER A 281 -12.34 7.02 -5.81
C SER A 281 -12.88 5.66 -6.26
N ILE A 282 -13.25 4.85 -5.28
CA ILE A 282 -13.85 3.52 -5.42
C ILE A 282 -15.34 3.62 -5.07
N ASP A 283 -16.19 2.91 -5.79
CA ASP A 283 -17.62 2.81 -5.49
C ASP A 283 -17.92 1.86 -4.33
N ASP A 284 -19.15 1.93 -3.80
CA ASP A 284 -19.53 1.15 -2.62
C ASP A 284 -19.56 -0.37 -2.90
N ALA A 285 -19.91 -0.76 -4.13
CA ALA A 285 -19.87 -2.16 -4.55
C ALA A 285 -18.44 -2.71 -4.60
N GLY A 286 -17.50 -1.94 -5.18
CA GLY A 286 -16.08 -2.28 -5.22
C GLY A 286 -15.46 -2.34 -3.83
N LEU A 287 -15.88 -1.47 -2.91
CA LEU A 287 -15.48 -1.55 -1.51
C LEU A 287 -15.94 -2.86 -0.84
N GLY A 288 -17.15 -3.34 -1.14
CA GLY A 288 -17.62 -4.65 -0.68
C GLY A 288 -16.73 -5.80 -1.18
N VAL A 289 -16.26 -5.73 -2.43
CA VAL A 289 -15.29 -6.71 -2.96
C VAL A 289 -13.97 -6.66 -2.20
N LEU A 290 -13.45 -5.45 -1.93
CA LEU A 290 -12.21 -5.29 -1.16
C LEU A 290 -12.33 -5.78 0.27
N ASP A 291 -13.51 -5.62 0.89
CA ASP A 291 -13.81 -6.13 2.22
C ASP A 291 -13.71 -7.65 2.30
N ASP A 292 -14.24 -8.33 1.29
CA ASP A 292 -14.19 -9.79 1.20
C ASP A 292 -12.76 -10.29 0.99
N VAL A 293 -11.98 -9.62 0.13
CA VAL A 293 -10.55 -9.91 -0.06
C VAL A 293 -9.77 -9.70 1.24
N ALA A 294 -10.00 -8.57 1.93
CA ALA A 294 -9.34 -8.25 3.19
C ALA A 294 -9.68 -9.26 4.31
N ARG A 295 -10.94 -9.71 4.39
CA ARG A 295 -11.38 -10.75 5.33
C ARG A 295 -10.71 -12.10 5.06
N GLY A 296 -10.38 -12.38 3.80
CA GLY A 296 -9.59 -13.55 3.41
C GLY A 296 -8.15 -13.51 3.93
N GLY A 297 -7.60 -12.30 4.13
CA GLY A 297 -6.26 -12.08 4.67
C GLY A 297 -5.14 -12.32 3.66
N ILE A 298 -3.91 -12.26 4.16
CA ILE A 298 -2.68 -12.48 3.39
C ILE A 298 -2.39 -13.97 3.27
N ASP A 299 -1.85 -14.41 2.14
CA ASP A 299 -1.43 -15.79 1.89
C ASP A 299 -0.20 -16.14 2.75
N PRO A 300 -0.32 -17.01 3.76
CA PRO A 300 0.81 -17.36 4.63
C PRO A 300 1.83 -18.26 3.93
N ALA A 301 1.49 -18.85 2.78
CA ALA A 301 2.39 -19.73 2.03
C ALA A 301 3.34 -18.96 1.12
N LYS A 302 3.13 -17.65 0.93
CA LYS A 302 3.97 -16.81 0.07
C LYS A 302 4.76 -15.81 0.93
N PRO A 303 6.02 -15.53 0.57
CA PRO A 303 6.80 -14.54 1.29
C PRO A 303 6.13 -13.17 1.18
N GLY A 304 5.86 -12.55 2.33
CA GLY A 304 5.51 -11.13 2.39
C GLY A 304 6.76 -10.25 2.19
N ILE A 305 6.57 -8.93 2.18
CA ILE A 305 7.68 -7.98 1.98
C ILE A 305 8.33 -7.49 3.28
N GLY A 306 7.98 -8.12 4.42
CA GLY A 306 8.57 -7.83 5.74
C GLY A 306 7.91 -6.73 6.56
N ASP A 307 6.84 -6.10 6.05
CA ASP A 307 6.06 -5.04 6.73
C ASP A 307 4.68 -5.51 7.24
N GLY A 308 4.45 -6.83 7.23
CA GLY A 308 3.15 -7.41 7.55
C GLY A 308 2.15 -7.43 6.40
N SER A 309 2.56 -7.03 5.18
CA SER A 309 1.80 -7.18 3.95
C SER A 309 2.35 -8.31 3.06
N GLY A 310 1.52 -8.78 2.14
CA GLY A 310 1.90 -9.83 1.20
C GLY A 310 0.79 -10.15 0.19
N PRO A 311 0.95 -11.17 -0.65
CA PRO A 311 -0.08 -11.54 -1.62
C PRO A 311 -1.42 -11.88 -0.94
N PRO A 312 -2.57 -11.49 -1.51
CA PRO A 312 -3.85 -11.84 -0.92
C PRO A 312 -4.08 -13.36 -0.97
N LYS A 313 -4.63 -13.93 0.11
CA LYS A 313 -5.00 -15.35 0.18
C LYS A 313 -6.04 -15.73 -0.85
N VAL A 314 -6.99 -14.82 -1.11
CA VAL A 314 -7.91 -14.89 -2.24
C VAL A 314 -7.26 -14.14 -3.40
N PRO A 315 -6.75 -14.82 -4.44
CA PRO A 315 -6.06 -14.14 -5.53
C PRO A 315 -7.00 -13.20 -6.28
N VAL A 316 -6.53 -11.97 -6.50
CA VAL A 316 -7.25 -10.96 -7.30
C VAL A 316 -6.46 -10.72 -8.58
N THR A 317 -7.09 -11.04 -9.71
CA THR A 317 -6.53 -10.80 -11.05
C THR A 317 -7.48 -9.89 -11.81
N CYS A 318 -6.95 -8.83 -12.42
CA CYS A 318 -7.69 -7.96 -13.31
C CYS A 318 -7.99 -8.73 -14.60
N THR A 319 -9.23 -9.17 -14.78
CA THR A 319 -9.63 -9.92 -15.98
C THR A 319 -9.84 -9.00 -17.17
N GLN A 320 -10.35 -7.79 -16.92
CA GLN A 320 -10.48 -6.75 -17.93
C GLN A 320 -10.61 -5.37 -17.26
N VAL A 321 -9.99 -4.34 -17.83
CA VAL A 321 -10.20 -2.95 -17.38
C VAL A 321 -10.76 -2.11 -18.53
N THR A 322 -11.86 -1.40 -18.29
CA THR A 322 -12.57 -0.67 -19.34
C THR A 322 -13.12 0.67 -18.85
N THR A 323 -13.20 1.64 -19.75
CA THR A 323 -14.09 2.80 -19.59
C THR A 323 -15.47 2.40 -20.17
N PRO A 324 -16.55 2.43 -19.36
CA PRO A 324 -17.89 2.09 -19.84
C PRO A 324 -18.47 3.11 -20.82
#